data_AF-A0A4Y7QV82-F1
#
_entry.id   AF-A0A4Y7QV82-F1
#
_cell.length_a   1.000
_cell.length_b   1.000
_cell.length_c   1.000
_cell.angle_alpha   90.00
_cell.angle_beta   90.00
_cell.angle_gamma   90.00
#
_symmetry.space_group_name_H-M   'P 1'
#
loop_
_entity.id
_entity.type
_entity.pdbx_description
1 polymer ?
#
loop_
_entity_poly.entity_id
_entity_poly.type
_entity_poly.pdbx_seq_one_letter_code
_entity_poly.pdbx_strand_id
1 'polypeptide(L)'
;MTGLRLVQTNESNTNELYIDSLEVAEMTGKLHKNLLRDIDNYTSVLTSSKLSPLNFFQESSYIDPKGENRKCYLLTRKGCDMVANKMTGEKGILFTATYVTLPHGQSVQYHL
;
A
#
# COMPACT_ATOMS: atom_id res chain seq x y z
N MET A 1 0.36 1.67 14.79
CA MET A 1 0.75 0.31 14.36
C MET A 1 -0.52 -0.49 14.10
N THR A 2 -1.22 -0.17 13.03
CA THR A 2 -2.42 -0.91 12.61
C THR A 2 -1.94 -1.97 11.64
N GLY A 3 -2.09 -3.24 12.01
CA GLY A 3 -1.46 -4.37 11.33
C GLY A 3 -1.91 -4.53 9.88
N LEU A 4 -0.92 -4.84 9.05
CA LEU A 4 -1.01 -5.45 7.73
C LEU A 4 -2.36 -6.17 7.50
N ARG A 5 -3.18 -5.66 6.58
CA ARG A 5 -4.49 -6.25 6.30
C ARG A 5 -4.35 -7.34 5.24
N LEU A 6 -4.48 -8.58 5.68
CA LEU A 6 -4.72 -9.73 4.79
C LEU A 6 -6.14 -9.61 4.23
N VAL A 7 -6.27 -9.41 2.92
CA VAL A 7 -7.56 -9.50 2.23
C VAL A 7 -7.48 -10.70 1.29
N GLN A 8 -8.37 -11.67 1.48
CA GLN A 8 -8.50 -12.81 0.57
C GLN A 8 -9.27 -12.35 -0.67
N THR A 9 -8.66 -12.46 -1.85
CA THR A 9 -9.37 -12.29 -3.11
C THR A 9 -10.02 -13.62 -3.50
N ASN A 10 -11.32 -13.59 -3.81
CA ASN A 10 -12.04 -14.75 -4.30
C ASN A 10 -11.73 -14.94 -5.79
N GLU A 11 -10.54 -15.46 -6.10
CA GLU A 11 -10.18 -16.19 -7.32
C GLU A 11 -8.65 -16.29 -7.37
N SER A 12 -8.14 -17.53 -7.37
CA SER A 12 -6.74 -17.97 -7.24
C SER A 12 -6.11 -17.90 -5.83
N ASN A 13 -5.55 -19.04 -5.40
CA ASN A 13 -4.91 -19.30 -4.09
C ASN A 13 -3.63 -18.47 -3.85
N THR A 14 -3.70 -17.15 -3.94
CA THR A 14 -2.59 -16.24 -3.60
C THR A 14 -3.09 -15.27 -2.54
N ASN A 15 -2.65 -15.47 -1.30
CA ASN A 15 -2.78 -14.44 -0.25
C ASN A 15 -1.90 -13.24 -0.66
N GLU A 16 -2.47 -12.30 -1.40
CA GLU A 16 -1.80 -11.03 -1.69
C GLU A 16 -1.74 -10.19 -0.41
N LEU A 17 -0.51 -9.78 -0.05
CA LEU A 17 -0.30 -8.83 1.03
C LEU A 17 -0.46 -7.42 0.49
N TYR A 18 -1.26 -6.64 1.22
CA TYR A 18 -1.41 -5.21 0.99
C TYR A 18 -0.84 -4.43 2.17
N ILE A 19 -0.30 -3.25 1.87
CA ILE A 19 0.09 -2.25 2.88
C ILE A 19 -0.87 -1.08 2.79
N ASP A 20 -1.40 -0.59 3.93
CA ASP A 20 -2.25 0.59 3.89
C ASP A 20 -1.42 1.82 3.54
N SER A 21 -1.97 2.68 2.68
CA SER A 21 -1.43 4.01 2.39
C SER A 21 -1.12 4.84 3.65
N LEU A 22 -1.80 4.63 4.77
CA LEU A 22 -1.46 5.23 6.06
C LEU A 22 -0.10 4.75 6.56
N GLU A 23 0.15 3.45 6.55
CA GLU A 23 1.44 2.86 6.94
C GLU A 23 2.55 3.31 5.98
N VAL A 24 2.27 3.35 4.67
CA VAL A 24 3.22 3.87 3.69
C VAL A 24 3.52 5.34 3.94
N ALA A 25 2.52 6.16 4.28
CA ALA A 25 2.74 7.55 4.64
C ALA A 25 3.63 7.70 5.89
N GLU A 26 3.42 6.87 6.91
CA GLU A 26 4.27 6.81 8.11
C GLU A 26 5.71 6.40 7.78
N MET A 27 5.91 5.28 7.08
CA MET A 27 7.24 4.76 6.72
C MET A 27 8.05 5.73 5.85
N THR A 28 7.37 6.39 4.91
CA THR A 28 8.01 7.34 4.00
C THR A 28 8.16 8.74 4.61
N GLY A 29 7.54 8.99 5.77
CA GLY A 29 7.46 10.30 6.41
C GLY A 29 6.74 11.35 5.55
N LYS A 30 5.83 10.90 4.67
CA LYS A 30 5.06 11.75 3.77
C LYS A 30 3.69 12.01 4.38
N LEU A 31 3.16 13.23 4.22
CA LEU A 31 1.77 13.49 4.61
C LEU A 31 0.83 12.58 3.80
N HIS A 32 -0.08 11.88 4.48
CA HIS A 32 -1.01 10.93 3.84
C HIS A 32 -1.78 11.57 2.68
N LYS A 33 -2.28 12.81 2.85
CA LYS A 33 -2.93 13.58 1.77
C LYS A 33 -2.07 13.75 0.50
N ASN A 34 -0.74 13.90 0.66
CA ASN A 34 0.18 14.05 -0.46
C ASN A 34 0.45 12.69 -1.11
N LEU A 35 0.47 11.61 -0.35
CA LEU A 35 0.56 10.26 -0.90
C LEU A 35 -0.70 9.90 -1.69
N LEU A 36 -1.89 10.18 -1.15
CA LEU A 36 -3.16 9.95 -1.86
C LEU A 36 -3.19 10.66 -3.21
N ARG A 37 -2.80 11.94 -3.25
CA ARG A 37 -2.70 12.70 -4.50
C ARG A 37 -1.76 12.05 -5.51
N ASP A 38 -0.64 11.52 -5.07
CA ASP A 38 0.32 10.85 -5.96
C ASP A 38 -0.23 9.52 -6.47
N ILE A 39 -0.92 8.75 -5.61
CA ILE A 39 -1.61 7.51 -6.02
C ILE A 39 -2.73 7.84 -7.03
N ASP A 40 -3.52 8.89 -6.81
CA ASP A 40 -4.55 9.33 -7.75
C ASP A 40 -3.92 9.71 -9.11
N ASN A 41 -2.76 10.35 -9.12
CA ASN A 41 -2.01 10.62 -10.35
C ASN A 41 -1.51 9.34 -11.03
N TYR A 42 -0.99 8.37 -10.28
CA TYR A 42 -0.53 7.09 -10.83
C TYR A 42 -1.69 6.31 -11.44
N THR A 43 -2.82 6.21 -10.75
CA THR A 43 -4.02 5.51 -11.23
C THR A 43 -4.57 6.17 -12.49
N SER A 44 -4.56 7.50 -12.58
CA SER A 44 -4.92 8.24 -13.80
C SER A 44 -4.02 7.89 -14.98
N VAL A 45 -2.69 7.93 -14.81
CA VAL A 45 -1.71 7.58 -15.86
C VAL A 45 -1.85 6.12 -16.32
N LEU A 46 -2.03 5.19 -15.38
CA LEU A 46 -2.23 3.77 -15.67
C LEU A 46 -3.51 3.55 -16.49
N THR A 47 -4.61 4.18 -16.07
CA THR A 47 -5.90 4.10 -16.78
C THR A 47 -5.79 4.61 -18.20
N SER A 48 -5.17 5.79 -18.41
CA SER A 48 -4.94 6.35 -19.74
C SER A 48 -4.06 5.47 -20.62
N SER A 49 -3.16 4.70 -20.01
CA SER A 49 -2.26 3.77 -20.71
C SER A 49 -2.85 2.36 -20.89
N LYS A 50 -4.15 2.15 -20.58
CA LYS A 50 -4.84 0.85 -20.62
C LYS A 50 -4.22 -0.22 -19.72
N LEU A 51 -3.51 0.20 -18.67
CA LEU A 51 -3.01 -0.67 -17.61
C LEU A 51 -4.00 -0.65 -16.44
N SER A 52 -4.27 -1.81 -15.84
CA SER A 52 -5.20 -1.90 -14.69
C SER A 52 -4.57 -1.29 -13.43
N PRO A 53 -5.12 -0.19 -12.87
CA PRO A 53 -4.63 0.38 -11.62
C PRO A 53 -4.80 -0.56 -10.42
N LEU A 54 -5.80 -1.45 -10.48
CA LEU A 54 -6.09 -2.43 -9.42
C LEU A 54 -4.93 -3.41 -9.17
N ASN A 55 -4.06 -3.62 -10.15
CA ASN A 55 -2.84 -4.42 -9.97
C ASN A 55 -1.81 -3.75 -9.05
N PHE A 56 -2.00 -2.47 -8.72
CA PHE A 56 -1.08 -1.63 -7.94
C PHE A 56 -1.75 -1.07 -6.69
N PHE A 57 -2.97 -0.52 -6.84
CA PHE A 57 -3.68 0.24 -5.82
C PHE A 57 -5.14 -0.18 -5.79
N GLN A 58 -5.62 -0.64 -4.64
CA GLN A 58 -7.03 -0.90 -4.39
C GLN A 58 -7.59 0.20 -3.47
N GLU A 59 -8.64 0.88 -3.90
CA GLU A 59 -9.30 1.90 -3.09
C GLU A 59 -9.93 1.26 -1.85
N SER A 60 -9.77 1.94 -0.71
CA SER A 60 -10.31 1.50 0.58
C SER A 60 -10.66 2.72 1.42
N SER A 61 -11.11 2.48 2.65
CA SER A 61 -11.37 3.54 3.59
C SER A 61 -11.15 3.10 5.04
N TYR A 62 -10.97 4.09 5.92
CA TYR A 62 -10.82 3.90 7.35
C TYR A 62 -11.65 4.93 8.11
N ILE A 63 -11.99 4.59 9.35
CA ILE A 63 -12.64 5.55 10.26
C ILE A 63 -11.54 6.26 11.04
N ASP A 64 -11.52 7.60 10.96
CA ASP A 64 -10.56 8.40 11.70
C ASP A 64 -10.96 8.52 13.19
N PRO A 65 -10.09 9.07 14.06
CA PRO A 65 -10.40 9.25 15.48
C PRO A 65 -11.62 10.14 15.77
N LYS A 66 -12.11 10.90 14.77
CA LYS A 66 -13.32 11.73 14.88
C LYS A 66 -14.57 10.98 14.43
N GLY A 67 -14.46 9.72 14.00
CA GLY A 67 -15.56 8.93 13.48
C GLY A 67 -15.85 9.19 12.00
N GLU A 68 -15.01 9.94 11.28
CA GLU A 68 -15.24 10.26 9.88
C GLU A 68 -14.65 9.17 8.97
N ASN A 69 -15.40 8.79 7.93
CA ASN A 69 -14.91 7.86 6.91
C ASN A 69 -13.94 8.59 5.97
N ARG A 70 -12.69 8.12 5.92
CA ARG A 70 -11.60 8.71 5.14
C ARG A 70 -11.11 7.73 4.09
N LYS A 71 -10.87 8.24 2.87
CA LYS A 71 -10.28 7.48 1.77
C LYS A 71 -8.86 7.03 2.13
N CYS A 72 -8.54 5.78 1.82
CA CYS A 72 -7.18 5.26 1.81
C CYS A 72 -6.99 4.31 0.61
N TYR A 73 -5.78 3.77 0.45
CA TYR A 73 -5.48 2.75 -0.55
C TYR A 73 -4.80 1.56 0.11
N LEU A 74 -5.09 0.38 -0.40
CA LEU A 74 -4.33 -0.84 -0.17
C LEU A 74 -3.33 -0.98 -1.32
N LEU A 75 -2.03 -0.94 -1.00
CA LEU A 75 -0.95 -1.03 -1.97
C LEU A 75 -0.50 -2.48 -2.10
N THR A 76 -0.50 -3.01 -3.32
CA THR A 76 0.19 -4.26 -3.62
C THR A 76 1.70 -4.04 -3.53
N ARG A 77 2.49 -5.12 -3.63
CA ARG A 77 3.95 -5.02 -3.78
C ARG A 77 4.35 -4.16 -4.99
N LYS A 78 3.64 -4.30 -6.12
CA LYS A 78 3.87 -3.47 -7.32
C LYS A 78 3.52 -2.00 -7.05
N GLY A 79 2.46 -1.74 -6.29
CA GLY A 79 2.12 -0.39 -5.83
C GLY A 79 3.24 0.21 -4.96
N CYS A 80 3.82 -0.59 -4.06
CA CYS A 80 4.96 -0.18 -3.23
C CYS A 80 6.21 0.11 -4.08
N ASP A 81 6.54 -0.75 -5.06
CA ASP A 81 7.62 -0.51 -6.02
C ASP A 81 7.45 0.85 -6.73
N MET A 82 6.21 1.16 -7.17
CA MET A 82 5.90 2.41 -7.86
C MET A 82 6.13 3.65 -6.98
N VAL A 83 5.73 3.58 -5.70
CA VAL A 83 5.97 4.67 -4.73
C VAL A 83 7.47 4.79 -4.44
N ALA A 84 8.15 3.67 -4.18
CA ALA A 84 9.57 3.64 -3.85
C ALA A 84 10.45 4.19 -4.97
N ASN A 85 10.10 3.92 -6.24
CA ASN A 85 10.81 4.42 -7.42
C ASN A 85 10.83 5.96 -7.53
N LYS A 86 9.95 6.67 -6.81
CA LYS A 86 9.93 8.14 -6.75
C LYS A 86 10.62 8.71 -5.52
N MET A 87 11.18 7.85 -4.67
CA MET A 87 11.92 8.24 -3.48
C MET A 87 13.42 8.17 -3.74
N THR A 88 14.17 8.95 -2.97
CA THR A 88 15.63 8.89 -2.91
C THR A 88 16.09 9.00 -1.46
N GLY A 89 17.32 8.56 -1.18
CA GLY A 89 17.91 8.61 0.15
C GLY A 89 17.40 7.53 1.11
N GLU A 90 17.78 7.67 2.38
CA GLU A 90 17.60 6.66 3.44
C GLU A 90 16.15 6.17 3.57
N LYS A 91 15.17 7.08 3.54
CA LYS A 91 13.76 6.73 3.68
C LYS A 91 13.26 5.81 2.57
N GLY A 92 13.72 6.00 1.33
CA GLY A 92 13.37 5.13 0.21
C GLY A 92 13.97 3.73 0.36
N ILE A 93 15.21 3.66 0.85
CA ILE A 93 15.91 2.39 1.12
C ILE A 93 15.17 1.61 2.22
N LEU A 94 14.86 2.26 3.34
CA LEU A 94 14.16 1.63 4.47
C LEU A 94 12.75 1.18 4.08
N PHE A 95 11.99 2.02 3.37
CA PHE A 95 10.67 1.65 2.87
C PHE A 95 10.75 0.41 1.97
N THR A 96 11.71 0.39 1.05
CA THR A 96 11.94 -0.74 0.13
C THR A 96 12.28 -2.02 0.89
N ALA A 97 13.25 -1.97 1.79
CA ALA A 97 13.63 -3.10 2.64
C ALA A 97 12.44 -3.62 3.46
N THR A 98 11.57 -2.74 3.94
CA THR A 98 10.40 -3.11 4.73
C THR A 98 9.38 -3.91 3.91
N TYR A 99 8.88 -3.39 2.78
CA TYR A 99 7.81 -4.10 2.08
C TYR A 99 8.30 -5.34 1.32
N VAL A 100 9.58 -5.41 0.92
CA VAL A 100 10.12 -6.60 0.23
C VAL A 100 10.40 -7.76 1.18
N THR A 101 10.56 -7.49 2.48
CA THR A 101 10.78 -8.52 3.52
C THR A 101 9.48 -9.03 4.12
N LEU A 102 8.34 -8.41 3.81
CA LEU A 102 7.04 -8.93 4.22
C LEU A 102 6.80 -10.32 3.58
N PRO A 103 6.51 -11.34 4.39
CA PRO A 103 6.47 -12.72 3.94
C PRO A 103 5.39 -12.94 2.88
N HIS A 104 5.75 -13.46 1.70
CA HIS A 104 4.78 -13.77 0.67
C HIS A 104 3.84 -14.89 1.14
N GLY A 105 2.57 -14.56 1.39
CA GLY A 105 1.49 -15.53 1.47
C GLY A 105 1.63 -16.65 2.50
N GLN A 106 2.29 -16.43 3.64
CA GLN A 106 2.24 -17.37 4.76
C GLN A 106 1.86 -16.64 6.05
N SER A 107 0.85 -17.18 6.72
CA SER A 107 0.38 -16.78 8.04
C SER A 107 1.56 -16.70 9.00
N VAL A 108 1.89 -15.48 9.43
CA VAL A 108 2.83 -15.24 10.53
C VAL A 108 2.12 -15.63 11.82
N GLN A 109 2.39 -16.84 12.31
CA GLN A 109 2.11 -17.20 13.70
C GLN A 109 3.17 -16.50 14.55
N TYR A 110 2.78 -15.45 15.27
CA TYR A 110 3.60 -14.93 16.37
C TYR A 110 3.54 -15.97 17.49
N HIS A 111 4.62 -16.72 17.70
CA HIS A 111 4.84 -17.40 18.97
C HIS A 111 5.43 -16.38 19.94
N LEU A 112 4.71 -16.14 21.04
CA LEU A 112 5.25 -15.55 22.26
C LEU A 112 6.01 -16.62 23.05
#